data_AF-A0A931QWF6-F1
#
_entry.id   AF-A0A931QWF6-F1
#
_cell.length_a   1.000
_cell.length_b   1.000
_cell.length_c   1.000
_cell.angle_alpha   90.00
_cell.angle_beta   90.00
_cell.angle_gamma   90.00
#
_symmetry.space_group_name_H-M   'P 1'
#
loop_
_entity.id
_entity.type
_entity.pdbx_description
1 polymer ?
#
loop_
_entity_poly.entity_id
_entity_poly.type
_entity_poly.pdbx_seq_one_letter_code
_entity_poly.pdbx_strand_id
1 'polypeptide(L)' 'MKPLILQLNTELFRASGSLTLILYLLETLKDGYVSFFINPAIALAVFIATGAIWLFTPDSGRVGV' A
#
# COMPACT_ATOMS: atom_id res chain seq x y z
N MET A 1 18.82 16.67 0.96
CA MET A 1 17.62 16.63 1.82
C MET A 1 16.42 15.94 1.16
N LYS A 2 15.99 16.34 -0.04
CA LYS A 2 14.94 15.63 -0.82
C LYS A 2 15.05 14.09 -0.92
N PRO A 3 16.23 13.48 -1.18
CA PRO A 3 16.30 12.02 -1.38
C PRO A 3 16.06 11.23 -0.09
N LEU A 4 16.45 11.78 1.06
CA LEU A 4 16.34 11.11 2.35
C LEU A 4 14.88 11.05 2.83
N ILE A 5 14.12 12.12 2.61
CA ILE A 5 12.67 12.17 2.87
C ILE A 5 11.91 11.21 1.94
N LEU A 6 12.31 11.13 0.66
CA LEU A 6 11.69 10.22 -0.31
C LEU A 6 11.93 8.74 0.06
N GLN A 7 13.14 8.42 0.50
CA GLN A 7 13.50 7.08 0.99
C GLN A 7 12.70 6.71 2.24
N LEU A 8 12.63 7.62 3.23
CA LEU A 8 11.82 7.41 4.44
C LEU A 8 10.34 7.20 4.13
N ASN A 9 9.76 8.00 3.24
CA ASN A 9 8.37 7.82 2.82
C ASN A 9 8.15 6.47 2.11
N THR A 10 9.10 6.03 1.30
CA THR A 10 9.02 4.73 0.61
C THR A 10 9.09 3.57 1.60
N GLU A 11 9.98 3.65 2.59
CA GLU A 11 10.09 2.63 3.63
C GLU A 11 8.85 2.61 4.55
N LEU A 12 8.34 3.78 4.93
CA LEU A 12 7.09 3.90 5.69
C LEU A 12 5.90 3.31 4.94
N PHE A 13 5.79 3.57 3.64
CA PHE A 13 4.75 3.00 2.80
C PHE A 13 4.86 1.47 2.67
N ARG A 14 6.07 0.95 2.51
CA ARG A 14 6.30 -0.51 2.48
C ARG A 14 5.97 -1.17 3.81
N ALA A 15 6.39 -0.56 4.92
CA ALA A 15 6.14 -1.08 6.27
C ALA A 15 4.64 -1.05 6.59
N SER A 16 3.94 0.04 6.28
CA SER A 16 2.50 0.16 6.50
C SER A 16 1.71 -0.82 5.65
N GLY A 17 2.01 -0.94 4.35
CA GLY A 17 1.37 -1.90 3.46
C GLY A 17 1.58 -3.36 3.91
N SER A 18 2.79 -3.71 4.34
CA SER A 18 3.10 -5.05 4.86
C SER A 18 2.37 -5.32 6.17
N LEU A 19 2.32 -4.35 7.08
CA LEU A 19 1.60 -4.47 8.34
C LEU A 19 0.10 -4.66 8.11
N THR A 20 -0.50 -3.89 7.20
CA THR A 20 -1.92 -4.04 6.83
C THR A 20 -2.20 -5.44 6.27
N LEU A 21 -1.34 -5.98 5.41
CA LEU A 21 -1.48 -7.35 4.89
C LEU A 21 -1.38 -8.41 5.99
N ILE A 22 -0.45 -8.25 6.94
CA ILE A 22 -0.28 -9.19 8.06
C ILE A 22 -1.50 -9.13 8.98
N LEU A 23 -1.96 -7.93 9.33
CA LEU A 23 -3.16 -7.76 10.16
C LEU A 23 -4.39 -8.35 9.48
N TYR A 24 -4.54 -8.14 8.18
CA TYR A 24 -5.60 -8.73 7.38
C TYR A 24 -5.55 -10.26 7.37
N LEU A 25 -4.36 -10.85 7.21
CA LEU A 25 -4.15 -12.30 7.30
C LEU A 25 -4.51 -12.83 8.70
N LEU A 26 -4.05 -12.16 9.76
CA LEU A 26 -4.32 -12.55 11.14
C LEU A 26 -5.82 -12.48 11.47
N GLU A 27 -6.50 -11.43 11.02
CA GLU A 27 -7.95 -11.29 11.19
C GLU A 27 -8.72 -12.36 10.42
N THR A 28 -8.27 -12.69 9.20
CA THR A 28 -8.83 -13.79 8.40
C THR A 28 -8.65 -15.16 9.08
N LEU A 29 -7.48 -15.40 9.68
CA LEU A 29 -7.18 -16.64 10.39
C LEU A 29 -7.91 -16.74 11.73
N LYS A 30 -8.08 -15.62 12.44
CA LYS A 30 -8.71 -15.56 13.76
C LYS A 30 -10.22 -15.78 13.68
N ASP A 31 -10.90 -15.07 12.79
CA ASP A 31 -12.36 -15.09 12.73
C ASP A 31 -12.92 -16.07 11.69
N GLY A 32 -12.05 -16.79 10.95
CA GLY A 32 -12.39 -17.88 10.01
C GLY A 32 -13.14 -17.44 8.75
N TYR A 33 -13.76 -16.26 8.79
CA TYR A 33 -14.34 -15.52 7.70
C TYR A 33 -14.52 -14.10 8.22
N VAL A 34 -13.78 -13.12 7.66
CA VAL A 34 -13.93 -11.72 8.07
C VAL A 34 -15.30 -11.24 7.61
N SER A 35 -16.29 -11.37 8.48
CA SER A 35 -17.61 -10.78 8.32
C SER A 35 -17.60 -9.37 8.88
N PHE A 36 -16.87 -8.43 8.27
CA PHE A 36 -16.94 -7.02 8.67
C PHE A 36 -16.83 -6.08 7.48
N PHE A 37 -17.91 -5.33 7.25
CA PHE A 37 -18.13 -3.98 6.68
C PHE A 37 -17.23 -3.35 5.58
N ILE A 38 -16.00 -3.83 5.35
CA ILE A 38 -15.18 -3.53 4.17
C ILE A 38 -14.91 -4.87 3.51
N ASN A 39 -15.58 -5.09 2.38
CA ASN A 39 -15.41 -6.30 1.59
C ASN A 39 -13.91 -6.44 1.25
N PRO A 40 -13.27 -7.58 1.55
CA PRO A 40 -11.86 -7.78 1.26
C PRO A 40 -11.49 -7.59 -0.23
N ALA A 41 -12.44 -7.79 -1.13
CA ALA A 41 -12.28 -7.44 -2.53
C ALA A 41 -12.10 -5.92 -2.75
N ILE A 42 -12.74 -5.06 -1.94
CA ILE A 42 -12.59 -3.60 -1.97
C ILE A 42 -11.20 -3.21 -1.45
N ALA A 43 -10.74 -3.80 -0.35
CA ALA A 43 -9.39 -3.55 0.17
C ALA A 43 -8.31 -3.93 -0.87
N LEU A 44 -8.47 -5.09 -1.50
CA LEU A 44 -7.59 -5.55 -2.56
C LEU A 44 -7.67 -4.65 -3.81
N ALA A 45 -8.87 -4.20 -4.19
CA ALA A 45 -9.06 -3.30 -5.31
C ALA A 45 -8.39 -1.94 -5.06
N VAL A 46 -8.51 -1.39 -3.84
CA VAL A 46 -7.83 -0.15 -3.46
C VAL A 46 -6.31 -0.34 -3.48
N PHE A 47 -5.80 -1.47 -2.97
CA PHE A 47 -4.37 -1.78 -3.01
C PHE A 47 -3.84 -1.91 -4.45
N ILE A 48 -4.56 -2.62 -5.33
CA ILE A 48 -4.18 -2.75 -6.75
C ILE A 48 -4.26 -1.40 -7.46
N ALA A 49 -5.33 -0.62 -7.23
CA ALA A 49 -5.48 0.69 -7.85
C ALA A 49 -4.39 1.67 -7.41
N THR A 50 -4.08 1.72 -6.11
CA THR A 50 -2.99 2.56 -5.58
C THR A 50 -1.62 2.07 -6.05
N GLY A 51 -1.38 0.76 -6.10
CA GLY A 51 -0.16 0.18 -6.65
C GLY A 51 0.02 0.44 -8.15
N ALA A 52 -1.06 0.37 -8.94
CA ALA A 52 -1.04 0.69 -10.36
C ALA A 52 -0.81 2.18 -10.60
N ILE A 53 -1.49 3.06 -9.85
CA ILE A 53 -1.25 4.50 -9.90
C ILE A 53 0.22 4.77 -9.56
N TRP A 54 0.76 4.15 -8.52
CA TRP A 54 2.17 4.31 -8.16
C TRP A 54 3.11 3.83 -9.28
N LEU A 55 2.84 2.68 -9.91
CA LEU A 55 3.66 2.11 -10.99
C LEU A 55 3.67 2.99 -12.25
N PHE A 56 2.52 3.60 -12.57
CA PHE A 56 2.33 4.40 -13.77
C PHE A 56 2.41 5.91 -13.54
N THR A 57 2.60 6.36 -12.30
CA THR A 57 2.91 7.76 -12.02
C THR A 57 4.37 7.99 -12.39
N PRO A 58 4.66 8.69 -13.50
CA PRO A 58 6.04 8.97 -13.87
C PRO A 58 6.68 9.80 -12.75
N ASP A 59 7.92 9.47 -12.39
CA ASP A 59 8.73 10.26 -11.47
C ASP A 59 8.89 11.68 -12.06
N SER A 60 7.98 12.60 -11.74
CA SER A 60 8.02 14.00 -12.17
C SER A 60 9.08 14.78 -11.37
N GLY A 61 10.26 14.19 -11.20
CA GLY A 61 11.31 14.64 -10.29
C GLY A 61 12.67 14.93 -10.93
N ARG A 62 12.93 14.56 -12.19
CA ARG A 62 14.12 14.90 -13.01
C ARG A 62 13.72 14.66 -14.48
N VAL A 63 13.81 15.56 -15.46
CA VAL A 63 14.88 16.49 -15.83
C VAL A 63 14.25 17.54 -16.77
N GLY A 64 14.58 18.82 -16.58
CA GLY A 64 14.54 19.79 -17.68
C GLY A 64 15.67 19.47 -18.65
N VAL A 65 15.30 18.96 -19.83
CA VAL A 65 16.01 19.18 -21.11
C VAL A 65 14.95 19.62 -22.09
#